data_AF-A0A428P8H2-F1
#
_entry.id   AF-A0A428P8H2-F1
#
_cell.length_a   1.000
_cell.length_b   1.000
_cell.length_c   1.000
_cell.angle_alpha   90.00
_cell.angle_beta   90.00
_cell.angle_gamma   90.00
#
_symmetry.space_group_name_H-M   'P 1'
#
loop_
_entity.id
_entity.type
_entity.pdbx_description
1 polymer ?
#
loop_
_entity_poly.entity_id
_entity_poly.type
_entity_poly.pdbx_seq_one_letter_code
_entity_poly.pdbx_strand_id
1 'polypeptide(L)'
;MFSAIRAVRISARRVAPQATSRSTYVAQARFLSSTGRLYYAINTNPNPPLGKKNASNDVPSRIGLIGARGYTGQALIDLLNEHPNMDLRYVSSRELCGQELEGYSKRKIIYENLSPEEVAQLDQDGKVDC
;
A
#
# COMPACT_ATOMS: atom_id res chain seq x y z
N MET A 1 79.19 -67.02 -18.95
CA MET A 1 80.12 -65.92 -18.66
C MET A 1 79.40 -64.92 -17.78
N PHE A 2 79.91 -64.74 -16.56
CA PHE A 2 79.41 -63.85 -15.51
C PHE A 2 79.74 -62.37 -15.82
N SER A 3 78.81 -61.44 -15.51
CA SER A 3 79.06 -60.05 -15.06
C SER A 3 77.68 -59.43 -14.76
N ALA A 4 77.24 -59.08 -13.54
CA ALA A 4 77.74 -58.07 -12.59
C ALA A 4 77.92 -56.70 -13.32
N ILE A 5 77.38 -55.55 -12.92
CA ILE A 5 77.30 -54.92 -11.60
C ILE A 5 76.19 -53.84 -11.62
N ARG A 6 75.50 -53.72 -10.49
CA ARG A 6 74.48 -52.73 -10.15
C ARG A 6 75.15 -51.46 -9.57
N ALA A 7 74.42 -50.35 -9.69
CA ALA A 7 74.46 -49.15 -8.83
C ALA A 7 75.39 -47.98 -9.20
N VAL A 8 74.76 -46.85 -9.55
CA VAL A 8 75.24 -45.51 -9.25
C VAL A 8 74.12 -44.78 -8.52
N ARG A 9 74.33 -44.48 -7.23
CA ARG A 9 73.68 -43.36 -6.55
C ARG A 9 74.55 -42.13 -6.76
N ILE A 10 73.99 -40.93 -6.77
CA ILE A 10 74.52 -39.76 -6.05
C ILE A 10 73.57 -38.55 -6.19
N SER A 11 73.16 -38.09 -5.01
CA SER A 11 72.85 -36.73 -4.54
C SER A 11 71.79 -35.86 -5.26
N ALA A 12 70.66 -35.70 -4.57
CA ALA A 12 69.75 -34.58 -4.74
C ALA A 12 70.42 -33.27 -4.29
N ARG A 13 70.44 -32.24 -5.16
CA ARG A 13 70.68 -30.84 -4.75
C ARG A 13 69.33 -30.17 -4.52
N ARG A 14 69.02 -29.81 -3.27
CA ARG A 14 67.89 -28.93 -2.95
C ARG A 14 68.29 -27.49 -3.29
N VAL A 15 67.58 -26.87 -4.21
CA VAL A 15 67.66 -25.43 -4.48
C VAL A 15 66.63 -24.73 -3.59
N ALA A 16 67.08 -23.85 -2.69
CA ALA A 16 66.20 -23.02 -1.88
C ALA A 16 65.66 -21.85 -2.74
N PRO A 17 64.36 -21.51 -2.69
CA PRO A 17 63.87 -20.33 -3.39
C PRO A 17 64.19 -19.06 -2.58
N GLN A 18 64.84 -18.09 -3.23
CA GLN A 18 65.01 -16.74 -2.71
C GLN A 18 63.66 -16.00 -2.77
N ALA A 19 63.18 -15.51 -1.63
CA ALA A 19 62.00 -14.68 -1.53
C ALA A 19 62.30 -13.28 -2.13
N THR A 20 61.66 -12.95 -3.25
CA THR A 20 61.69 -11.60 -3.81
C THR A 20 60.47 -10.83 -3.31
N SER A 21 60.70 -9.91 -2.38
CA SER A 21 59.68 -8.98 -1.87
C SER A 21 59.25 -8.02 -2.97
N ARG A 22 58.11 -8.29 -3.62
CA ARG A 22 57.44 -7.32 -4.50
C ARG A 22 56.47 -6.49 -3.67
N SER A 23 56.87 -5.26 -3.36
CA SER A 23 56.00 -4.24 -2.78
C SER A 23 54.87 -3.92 -3.76
N THR A 24 53.65 -4.38 -3.46
CA THR A 24 52.45 -3.98 -4.20
C THR A 24 51.95 -2.67 -3.60
N TYR A 25 52.19 -1.56 -4.31
CA TYR A 25 51.47 -0.32 -4.06
C TYR A 25 49.98 -0.56 -4.37
N VAL A 26 49.17 -0.71 -3.33
CA VAL A 26 47.72 -0.84 -3.46
C VAL A 26 47.19 0.53 -3.86
N ALA A 27 46.87 0.71 -5.15
CA ALA A 27 46.14 1.88 -5.61
C ALA A 27 44.77 1.89 -4.92
N GLN A 28 44.59 2.80 -3.96
CA GLN A 28 43.35 2.95 -3.22
C GLN A 28 42.30 3.60 -4.14
N ALA A 29 41.53 2.76 -4.83
CA ALA A 29 40.37 3.22 -5.60
C ALA A 29 39.36 3.84 -4.63
N ARG A 30 39.18 5.16 -4.72
CA ARG A 30 38.11 5.88 -4.04
C ARG A 30 36.79 5.46 -4.70
N PHE A 31 36.11 4.47 -4.12
CA PHE A 31 34.74 4.14 -4.48
C PHE A 31 33.85 5.32 -4.06
N LEU A 32 33.48 6.16 -5.03
CA LEU A 32 32.35 7.07 -4.89
C LEU A 32 31.10 6.20 -4.89
N SER A 33 30.64 5.82 -3.69
CA SER A 33 29.34 5.19 -3.50
C SER A 33 28.24 6.20 -3.79
N SER A 34 27.96 6.43 -5.07
CA SER A 34 26.68 7.01 -5.47
C SER A 34 25.63 5.91 -5.38
N THR A 35 25.24 5.54 -4.15
CA THR A 35 23.92 4.94 -3.90
C THR A 35 22.86 6.03 -4.13
N GLY A 36 22.78 6.51 -5.36
CA GLY A 36 21.60 7.16 -5.87
C GLY A 36 20.55 6.08 -5.91
N ARG A 37 19.62 6.11 -4.97
CA ARG A 37 18.42 5.28 -4.98
C ARG A 37 17.70 5.58 -6.29
N LEU A 38 17.93 4.77 -7.32
CA LEU A 38 17.11 4.71 -8.51
C LEU A 38 15.77 4.11 -8.10
N TYR A 39 14.91 4.93 -7.49
CA TYR A 39 13.49 4.67 -7.45
C TYR A 39 13.00 4.84 -8.90
N TYR A 40 13.03 3.78 -9.67
CA TYR A 40 12.14 3.64 -10.82
C TYR A 40 10.74 3.96 -10.34
N ALA A 41 10.14 5.02 -10.90
CA ALA A 41 8.76 5.38 -10.61
C ALA A 41 7.88 4.16 -10.93
N ILE A 42 7.40 3.48 -9.90
CA ILE A 42 6.55 2.27 -9.99
C ILE A 42 5.13 2.59 -10.53
N ASN A 43 4.86 3.83 -10.93
CA ASN A 43 3.60 4.22 -11.52
C ASN A 43 3.80 5.42 -12.46
N THR A 44 3.35 5.30 -13.71
CA THR A 44 3.29 6.39 -14.71
C THR A 44 2.10 7.32 -14.51
N ASN A 45 1.25 7.04 -13.51
CA ASN A 45 0.07 7.83 -13.21
C ASN A 45 0.49 9.23 -12.71
N PRO A 46 0.16 10.31 -13.46
CA PRO A 46 0.47 11.68 -13.07
C PRO A 46 -0.30 12.11 -11.80
N ASN A 47 -1.35 11.38 -11.42
CA ASN A 47 -2.09 11.56 -10.19
C ASN A 47 -1.93 10.33 -9.27
N PRO A 48 -0.79 10.19 -8.58
CA PRO A 48 -0.58 9.08 -7.65
C PRO A 48 -1.65 9.11 -6.55
N PRO A 49 -2.09 7.94 -6.03
CA PRO A 49 -3.10 7.90 -4.99
C PRO A 49 -2.64 8.72 -3.79
N LEU A 50 -3.46 9.67 -3.38
CA LEU A 50 -3.10 10.69 -2.37
C LEU A 50 -2.93 10.11 -0.95
N GLY A 51 -3.17 8.81 -0.78
CA GLY A 51 -2.95 8.08 0.48
C GLY A 51 -3.76 8.68 1.62
N LYS A 52 -3.28 8.49 2.86
CA LYS A 52 -3.93 8.98 4.08
C LYS A 52 -3.92 10.52 4.25
N LYS A 53 -3.35 11.26 3.29
CA LYS A 53 -3.20 12.72 3.37
C LYS A 53 -4.55 13.45 3.26
N ASN A 54 -5.53 12.79 2.64
CA ASN A 54 -6.90 13.30 2.48
C ASN A 54 -7.90 12.69 3.48
N ALA A 55 -7.44 11.87 4.42
CA ALA A 55 -8.31 11.36 5.47
C ALA A 55 -8.56 12.51 6.46
N SER A 56 -9.71 13.15 6.33
CA SER A 56 -10.10 14.30 7.17
C SER A 56 -10.60 13.88 8.55
N ASN A 57 -11.20 12.69 8.66
CA ASN A 57 -11.80 12.19 9.89
C ASN A 57 -11.31 10.79 10.25
N ASP A 58 -10.97 10.61 11.53
CA ASP A 58 -10.66 9.31 12.14
C ASP A 58 -11.93 8.56 12.59
N VAL A 59 -13.03 9.29 12.80
CA VAL A 59 -14.34 8.74 13.18
C VAL A 59 -15.22 8.57 11.93
N PRO A 60 -16.13 7.56 11.90
CA PRO A 60 -17.05 7.40 10.79
C PRO A 60 -17.97 8.62 10.63
N SER A 61 -17.97 9.23 9.44
CA SER A 61 -18.86 10.36 9.14
C SER A 61 -20.31 9.90 9.02
N ARG A 62 -21.23 10.65 9.60
CA ARG A 62 -22.68 10.44 9.57
C ARG A 62 -23.27 11.08 8.33
N ILE A 63 -23.85 10.27 7.45
CA ILE A 63 -24.32 10.72 6.14
C ILE A 63 -25.84 10.56 6.02
N GLY A 64 -26.50 11.57 5.46
CA GLY A 64 -27.87 11.50 4.98
C GLY A 64 -27.91 11.45 3.45
N LEU A 65 -28.70 10.54 2.87
CA LEU A 65 -28.83 10.39 1.42
C LEU A 65 -30.24 10.76 0.96
N ILE A 66 -30.37 11.80 0.15
CA ILE A 66 -31.65 12.20 -0.45
C ILE A 66 -31.76 11.63 -1.87
N GLY A 67 -32.83 10.87 -2.15
CA GLY A 67 -33.07 10.29 -3.47
C GLY A 67 -32.46 8.91 -3.69
N ALA A 68 -32.44 8.07 -2.66
CA ALA A 68 -31.81 6.75 -2.69
C ALA A 68 -32.47 5.70 -3.61
N ARG A 69 -33.72 5.92 -4.06
CA ARG A 69 -34.40 5.00 -4.98
C ARG A 69 -33.75 4.90 -6.36
N GLY A 70 -33.01 5.93 -6.78
CA GLY A 70 -32.41 5.97 -8.11
C GLY A 70 -31.20 5.06 -8.22
N TYR A 71 -30.79 4.72 -9.43
CA TYR A 71 -29.58 3.91 -9.68
C TYR A 71 -28.33 4.51 -9.04
N THR A 72 -28.18 5.84 -9.09
CA THR A 72 -27.09 6.54 -8.40
C THR A 72 -27.19 6.39 -6.89
N GLY A 73 -28.39 6.46 -6.34
CA GLY A 73 -28.64 6.29 -4.91
C GLY A 73 -28.24 4.90 -4.43
N GLN A 74 -28.64 3.85 -5.16
CA GLN A 74 -28.25 2.47 -4.87
C GLN A 74 -26.74 2.27 -4.96
N ALA A 75 -26.08 2.77 -6.01
CA ALA A 75 -24.62 2.69 -6.12
C ALA A 75 -23.89 3.43 -4.98
N LEU A 76 -24.45 4.54 -4.49
CA LEU A 76 -23.93 5.22 -3.31
C LEU A 76 -24.14 4.39 -2.04
N ILE A 77 -25.31 3.75 -1.87
CA ILE A 77 -25.56 2.86 -0.74
C ILE A 77 -24.55 1.71 -0.71
N ASP A 78 -24.28 1.09 -1.85
CA ASP A 78 -23.30 0.01 -1.97
C ASP A 78 -21.90 0.49 -1.56
N LEU A 79 -21.46 1.64 -2.10
CA LEU A 79 -20.17 2.25 -1.76
C LEU A 79 -20.07 2.58 -0.26
N LEU A 80 -21.13 3.16 0.32
CA LEU A 80 -21.19 3.50 1.73
C LEU A 80 -21.24 2.27 2.62
N ASN A 81 -21.82 1.17 2.17
CA ASN A 81 -21.83 -0.11 2.89
C ASN A 81 -20.42 -0.70 2.98
N GLU A 82 -19.64 -0.64 1.90
CA GLU A 82 -18.26 -1.15 1.87
C GLU A 82 -17.24 -0.26 2.60
N HIS A 83 -17.50 1.04 2.70
CA HIS A 83 -16.53 1.99 3.25
C HIS A 83 -16.48 2.01 4.79
N PRO A 84 -15.33 1.75 5.45
CA PRO A 84 -15.27 1.58 6.91
C PRO A 84 -15.56 2.86 7.71
N ASN A 85 -15.20 4.03 7.18
CA ASN A 85 -15.31 5.31 7.89
C ASN A 85 -16.54 6.12 7.44
N MET A 86 -17.59 5.45 6.99
CA MET A 86 -18.85 6.09 6.61
C MET A 86 -20.05 5.31 7.17
N ASP A 87 -20.96 6.03 7.81
CA ASP A 87 -22.17 5.50 8.44
C ASP A 87 -23.39 6.21 7.84
N LEU A 88 -24.22 5.47 7.12
CA LEU A 88 -25.45 5.98 6.54
C LEU A 88 -26.51 6.01 7.64
N ARG A 89 -27.07 7.19 7.91
CA ARG A 89 -28.00 7.43 9.02
C ARG A 89 -29.44 7.59 8.57
N TYR A 90 -29.63 8.41 7.54
CA TYR A 90 -30.95 8.79 7.05
C TYR A 90 -30.98 8.62 5.55
N VAL A 91 -32.11 8.13 5.05
CA VAL A 91 -32.31 7.92 3.63
C VAL A 91 -33.69 8.45 3.25
N SER A 92 -33.72 9.40 2.31
CA SER A 92 -34.96 9.99 1.83
C SER A 92 -35.38 9.43 0.48
N SER A 93 -36.66 9.06 0.38
CA SER A 93 -37.33 8.66 -0.85
C SER A 93 -38.80 9.07 -0.81
N ARG A 94 -39.28 9.69 -1.89
CA ARG A 94 -40.69 10.10 -2.01
C ARG A 94 -41.65 8.93 -2.24
N GLU A 95 -41.14 7.82 -2.75
CA GLU A 95 -41.97 6.69 -3.22
C GLU A 95 -41.88 5.47 -2.31
N LEU A 96 -40.74 5.29 -1.64
CA LEU A 96 -40.45 4.12 -0.80
C LEU A 96 -40.60 4.42 0.69
N CYS A 97 -41.20 5.54 1.05
CA CYS A 97 -41.36 5.96 2.45
C CYS A 97 -42.02 4.85 3.29
N GLY A 98 -41.40 4.50 4.42
CA GLY A 98 -41.84 3.44 5.32
C GLY A 98 -41.32 2.04 5.00
N GLN A 99 -40.61 1.85 3.87
CA GLN A 99 -39.96 0.58 3.55
C GLN A 99 -38.56 0.51 4.18
N GLU A 100 -38.09 -0.71 4.45
CA GLU A 100 -36.71 -0.91 4.90
C GLU A 100 -35.72 -0.75 3.74
N LEU A 101 -34.54 -0.21 4.03
CA LEU A 101 -33.44 -0.11 3.08
C LEU A 101 -32.77 -1.47 2.89
N GLU A 102 -32.90 -2.02 1.69
CA GLU A 102 -32.13 -3.19 1.27
C GLU A 102 -30.70 -2.80 0.85
N GLY A 103 -29.76 -3.75 0.91
CA GLY A 103 -28.36 -3.54 0.48
C GLY A 103 -27.44 -2.89 1.52
N TYR A 104 -27.98 -2.34 2.60
CA TYR A 104 -27.18 -1.78 3.70
C TYR A 104 -27.14 -2.72 4.91
N SER A 105 -25.95 -3.24 5.22
CA SER A 105 -25.78 -4.29 6.24
C SER A 105 -25.37 -3.77 7.63
N LYS A 106 -24.82 -2.55 7.70
CA LYS A 106 -24.32 -1.97 8.95
C LYS A 106 -25.43 -1.56 9.92
N ARG A 107 -26.61 -1.22 9.40
CA ARG A 107 -27.76 -0.75 10.18
C ARG A 107 -29.06 -1.01 9.46
N LYS A 108 -30.13 -1.22 10.22
CA LYS A 108 -31.51 -1.15 9.72
C LYS A 108 -31.95 0.31 9.60
N ILE A 109 -32.22 0.75 8.38
CA ILE A 109 -32.67 2.10 8.06
C ILE A 109 -34.01 1.98 7.35
N ILE A 110 -34.93 2.89 7.65
CA ILE A 110 -36.22 2.99 6.99
C ILE A 110 -36.19 4.23 6.11
N TYR A 111 -36.75 4.12 4.92
CA TYR A 111 -36.91 5.27 4.03
C TYR A 111 -37.90 6.27 4.63
N GLU A 112 -37.49 7.53 4.69
CA GLU A 112 -38.32 8.64 5.16
C GLU A 112 -38.60 9.61 4.01
N ASN A 113 -39.67 10.38 4.08
CA ASN A 113 -39.91 11.47 3.13
C ASN A 113 -39.52 12.80 3.77
N LEU A 114 -38.22 13.10 3.78
CA LEU A 114 -37.69 14.32 4.40
C LEU A 114 -38.03 15.56 3.56
N SER A 115 -38.69 16.53 4.19
CA SER A 115 -38.86 17.89 3.68
C SER A 115 -37.59 18.72 3.91
N PRO A 116 -37.40 19.85 3.17
CA PRO A 116 -36.23 20.70 3.35
C PRO A 116 -36.05 21.25 4.78
N GLU A 117 -37.16 21.54 5.46
CA GLU A 117 -37.15 22.03 6.85
C GLU A 117 -36.66 20.94 7.81
N GLU A 118 -37.11 19.69 7.63
CA GLU A 118 -36.66 18.55 8.43
C GLU A 118 -35.17 18.26 8.20
N VAL A 119 -34.68 18.38 6.97
CA VAL A 119 -33.24 18.23 6.68
C VAL A 119 -32.42 19.28 7.43
N ALA A 120 -32.88 20.53 7.49
CA ALA A 120 -32.20 21.58 8.25
C ALA A 120 -32.23 21.32 9.76
N GLN A 121 -33.31 20.74 10.28
CA GLN A 121 -33.38 20.33 11.68
C GLN A 121 -32.43 19.16 11.99
N LEU A 122 -32.29 18.19 11.08
CA LEU A 122 -31.33 17.08 11.25
C LEU A 122 -29.89 17.57 11.36
N ASP A 123 -29.56 18.62 10.61
CA ASP A 123 -28.27 19.29 10.70
C ASP A 123 -28.09 20.02 12.04
N GLN A 124 -29.07 20.85 12.44
CA GLN A 124 -29.04 21.55 13.73
C GLN A 124 -28.95 20.59 14.93
N ASP A 125 -29.60 19.44 14.84
CA ASP A 125 -29.55 18.37 15.84
C ASP A 125 -28.21 17.63 15.86
N GLY A 126 -27.31 17.90 14.90
CA GLY A 126 -26.03 17.20 14.74
C GLY A 126 -26.20 15.71 14.44
N LYS A 127 -27.31 15.33 13.79
CA LYS A 127 -27.61 13.93 13.42
C LYS A 127 -26.92 13.50 12.12
N VAL A 128 -26.58 14.47 11.28
CA VAL A 128 -25.79 14.34 10.04
C VAL A 128 -24.59 15.26 10.17
N ASP A 129 -23.44 14.84 9.64
CA ASP A 129 -22.25 15.69 9.59
C ASP A 129 -22.29 16.45 8.25
N CYS A 130 -22.50 17.78 8.30
CA CYS A 130 -22.49 18.66 7.12
C CYS A 130 -21.31 19.64 7.10
#